data_AF-A0A958KAS6-F1
#
_entry.id   AF-A0A958KAS6-F1
#
_cell.length_a   1.000
_cell.length_b   1.000
_cell.length_c   1.000
_cell.angle_alpha   90.00
_cell.angle_beta   90.00
_cell.angle_gamma   90.00
#
_symmetry.space_group_name_H-M   'P 1'
#
loop_
_entity.id
_entity.type
_entity.pdbx_description
1 polymer ?
#
loop_
_entity_poly.entity_id
_entity_poly.type
_entity_poly.pdbx_seq_one_letter_code
_entity_poly.pdbx_strand_id
1 'polypeptide(L)'
;PASGLQGVGDASRFVNTATGKSSYAVPLSVPHGRAGLTPSIALVYGSSTSRSHVGAGWQIGGLGKIERFGPRYGTPRHLDDAATLDFYTLSLPGLSGKLIQASPGVFYTEKESFLKITSDAGGWTVRARNGHTYKFLHKFGEDTWVLTQILDRFGNTIDFTWDSDGGKERIKLITYAGRSIEFQYDDHWEEERPDKLINFERGRRVVMATRLRKILVHSPSKIINGLLLGYNEEGASPATQYPDITNSFLTSIQVLGNNGTPSTAEPFRFTYSMRQPGWQESSEWQLPFPILSHTKNSNDPSVKTLHDLGVRFGDVNGDGLLDLVVSAQDPANPADGDFAALMMPEEAVFLNNGSGWNESPEPYTFPRNFSRREGDLGTYFFGGELKDLDSDGKVDANTSYHVEHTWVNASWLNNGAGWDEERSDTNPVAVGKRTYPTGQWDYGTRDVNLNNDGIPDLLKLRGTIDSRVNPPEYIRAEDAGLYLNLGDGYLWEFKGDVDSILLPGQFNP
;
A
#
# COMPACT_ATOMS: atom_id res chain seq x y z
N PRO A 1 -23.20 17.64 -20.17
CA PRO A 1 -24.52 17.90 -19.58
C PRO A 1 -25.49 16.76 -19.93
N ALA A 2 -25.52 15.71 -19.11
CA ALA A 2 -26.42 14.57 -19.32
C ALA A 2 -27.65 14.76 -18.44
N SER A 3 -28.60 15.58 -18.89
CA SER A 3 -29.90 15.72 -18.27
C SER A 3 -30.76 14.51 -18.59
N GLY A 4 -31.24 13.82 -17.55
CA GLY A 4 -32.54 13.13 -17.57
C GLY A 4 -32.60 11.76 -18.25
N LEU A 5 -31.85 10.77 -17.77
CA LEU A 5 -32.20 9.36 -17.96
C LEU A 5 -32.90 8.84 -16.70
N GLN A 6 -34.14 8.36 -16.85
CA GLN A 6 -34.94 7.82 -15.75
C GLN A 6 -34.25 6.55 -15.21
N GLY A 7 -33.56 6.66 -14.06
CA GLY A 7 -32.77 5.55 -13.49
C GLY A 7 -31.35 5.94 -13.06
N VAL A 8 -30.78 7.00 -13.64
CA VAL A 8 -29.48 7.56 -13.28
C VAL A 8 -29.68 9.04 -12.94
N GLY A 9 -29.30 9.47 -11.73
CA GLY A 9 -29.29 10.89 -11.41
C GLY A 9 -28.17 11.64 -12.17
N ASP A 10 -28.08 12.95 -12.04
CA ASP A 10 -27.12 13.75 -12.81
C ASP A 10 -25.67 13.30 -12.52
N ALA A 11 -25.03 12.68 -13.51
CA ALA A 11 -23.65 12.25 -13.41
C ALA A 11 -22.73 13.47 -13.33
N SER A 12 -21.79 13.44 -12.39
CA SER A 12 -20.89 14.57 -12.13
C SER A 12 -19.43 14.15 -12.25
N ARG A 13 -18.64 14.99 -12.92
CA ARG A 13 -17.18 14.92 -12.95
C ARG A 13 -16.62 15.99 -12.03
N PHE A 14 -15.69 15.62 -11.18
CA PHE A 14 -15.00 16.55 -10.29
C PHE A 14 -13.51 16.30 -10.35
N VAL A 15 -12.73 17.38 -10.37
CA VAL A 15 -11.28 17.32 -10.18
C VAL A 15 -11.00 18.10 -8.91
N ASN A 16 -10.43 17.43 -7.92
CA ASN A 16 -10.00 18.10 -6.71
C ASN A 16 -8.71 18.87 -7.01
N THR A 17 -8.79 20.20 -7.04
CA THR A 17 -7.65 21.06 -7.38
C THR A 17 -6.50 20.97 -6.38
N ALA A 18 -6.77 20.60 -5.12
CA ALA A 18 -5.73 20.44 -4.10
C ALA A 18 -5.02 19.09 -4.18
N THR A 19 -5.67 18.05 -4.71
CA THR A 19 -5.07 16.68 -4.76
C THR A 19 -4.79 16.19 -6.17
N GLY A 20 -5.21 16.92 -7.21
CA GLY A 20 -5.14 16.49 -8.62
C GLY A 20 -6.02 15.29 -8.97
N LYS A 21 -6.74 14.71 -7.99
CA LYS A 21 -7.54 13.49 -8.18
C LYS A 21 -8.80 13.79 -8.98
N SER A 22 -9.04 12.95 -9.99
CA SER A 22 -10.29 12.97 -10.76
C SER A 22 -11.28 11.99 -10.16
N SER A 23 -12.51 12.43 -9.98
CA SER A 23 -13.64 11.59 -9.59
C SER A 23 -14.82 11.74 -10.55
N TYR A 24 -15.58 10.66 -10.68
CA TYR A 24 -16.79 10.63 -11.48
C TYR A 24 -17.85 9.80 -10.77
N ALA A 25 -19.08 10.30 -10.66
CA ALA A 25 -20.15 9.62 -9.95
C ALA A 25 -21.35 9.36 -10.85
N VAL A 26 -21.87 8.13 -10.82
CA VAL A 26 -23.12 7.70 -11.45
C VAL A 26 -24.12 7.36 -10.33
N PRO A 27 -24.97 8.31 -9.92
CA PRO A 27 -25.93 8.08 -8.85
C PRO A 27 -27.08 7.18 -9.31
N LEU A 28 -27.49 6.28 -8.42
CA LEU A 28 -28.66 5.42 -8.61
C LEU A 28 -29.93 6.22 -8.30
N SER A 29 -30.85 6.32 -9.26
CA SER A 29 -32.13 6.97 -9.02
C SER A 29 -33.07 6.03 -8.26
N VAL A 30 -33.37 6.36 -7.01
CA VAL A 30 -34.28 5.59 -6.16
C VAL A 30 -35.53 6.41 -5.81
N PRO A 31 -36.72 5.79 -5.65
CA PRO A 31 -37.89 6.50 -5.14
C PRO A 31 -37.66 7.12 -3.76
N HIS A 32 -38.31 8.24 -3.49
CA HIS A 32 -38.22 8.89 -2.19
C HIS A 32 -38.71 8.00 -1.04
N GLY A 33 -37.97 8.03 0.07
CA GLY A 33 -38.36 7.43 1.33
C GLY A 33 -39.30 8.31 2.16
N ARG A 34 -39.63 7.84 3.36
CA ARG A 34 -40.53 8.55 4.28
C ARG A 34 -39.77 9.71 4.95
N ALA A 35 -40.46 10.84 5.14
CA ALA A 35 -39.89 12.03 5.78
C ALA A 35 -38.56 12.53 5.18
N GLY A 36 -38.32 12.25 3.88
CA GLY A 36 -37.07 12.61 3.20
C GLY A 36 -35.90 11.64 3.42
N LEU A 37 -36.05 10.63 4.29
CA LEU A 37 -35.01 9.62 4.54
C LEU A 37 -34.93 8.65 3.35
N THR A 38 -34.06 8.98 2.40
CA THR A 38 -33.86 8.24 1.14
C THR A 38 -32.40 7.80 1.02
N PRO A 39 -32.10 6.54 0.65
CA PRO A 39 -30.74 6.11 0.40
C PRO A 39 -30.09 6.92 -0.73
N SER A 40 -28.82 7.29 -0.57
CA SER A 40 -28.03 7.95 -1.59
C SER A 40 -26.89 7.03 -2.01
N ILE A 41 -27.13 6.21 -3.04
CA ILE A 41 -26.17 5.22 -3.56
C ILE A 41 -25.66 5.67 -4.93
N ALA A 42 -24.37 5.49 -5.19
CA ALA A 42 -23.75 5.81 -6.48
C ALA A 42 -22.63 4.83 -6.83
N LEU A 43 -22.32 4.67 -8.11
CA LEU A 43 -21.04 4.12 -8.54
C LEU A 43 -20.06 5.29 -8.67
N VAL A 44 -18.95 5.24 -7.95
CA VAL A 44 -17.98 6.33 -7.87
C VAL A 44 -16.64 5.85 -8.39
N TYR A 45 -16.17 6.48 -9.46
CA TYR A 45 -14.80 6.37 -9.94
C TYR A 45 -13.90 7.37 -9.20
N GLY A 46 -12.69 6.93 -8.89
CA GLY A 46 -11.59 7.81 -8.49
C GLY A 46 -10.28 7.34 -9.10
N SER A 47 -9.47 8.28 -9.61
CA SER A 47 -8.21 7.95 -10.29
C SER A 47 -7.18 7.25 -9.40
N SER A 48 -7.28 7.39 -8.08
CA SER A 48 -6.45 6.69 -7.09
C SER A 48 -7.22 5.62 -6.31
N THR A 49 -8.46 5.30 -6.71
CA THR A 49 -9.25 4.27 -6.03
C THR A 49 -8.71 2.90 -6.42
N SER A 50 -8.53 2.03 -5.43
CA SER A 50 -8.07 0.66 -5.68
C SER A 50 -9.15 -0.19 -6.39
N ARG A 51 -8.87 -1.47 -6.59
CA ARG A 51 -9.85 -2.43 -7.08
C ARG A 51 -10.96 -2.62 -6.05
N SER A 52 -12.20 -2.77 -6.51
CA SER A 52 -13.34 -3.18 -5.69
C SER A 52 -14.19 -4.21 -6.42
N HIS A 53 -15.32 -4.60 -5.81
CA HIS A 53 -16.34 -5.40 -6.47
C HIS A 53 -16.92 -4.71 -7.72
N VAL A 54 -16.75 -3.40 -7.92
CA VAL A 54 -17.20 -2.70 -9.15
C VAL A 54 -16.12 -2.70 -10.25
N GLY A 55 -14.90 -3.15 -9.95
CA GLY A 55 -13.75 -3.10 -10.85
C GLY A 55 -12.68 -2.09 -10.42
N ALA A 56 -11.61 -2.00 -11.19
CA ALA A 56 -10.47 -1.11 -10.92
C ALA A 56 -10.88 0.38 -11.00
N GLY A 57 -10.58 1.16 -9.95
CA GLY A 57 -10.88 2.59 -9.90
C GLY A 57 -12.31 2.93 -9.50
N TRP A 58 -13.22 1.96 -9.42
CA TRP A 58 -14.63 2.15 -9.08
C TRP A 58 -14.96 1.61 -7.70
N GLN A 59 -15.97 2.17 -7.04
CA GLN A 59 -16.53 1.67 -5.79
C GLN A 59 -18.01 2.05 -5.65
N ILE A 60 -18.72 1.41 -4.72
CA ILE A 60 -20.08 1.80 -4.35
C ILE A 60 -19.99 2.93 -3.31
N GLY A 61 -20.42 4.13 -3.70
CA GLY A 61 -20.62 5.27 -2.81
C GLY A 61 -21.96 5.19 -2.07
N GLY A 62 -22.05 5.90 -0.95
CA GLY A 62 -23.27 5.91 -0.12
C GLY A 62 -23.26 4.91 1.05
N LEU A 63 -22.21 4.10 1.13
CA LEU A 63 -21.96 3.18 2.23
C LEU A 63 -21.18 3.87 3.35
N GLY A 64 -21.15 3.26 4.53
CA GLY A 64 -20.37 3.76 5.65
C GLY A 64 -19.66 2.62 6.39
N LYS A 65 -18.54 2.94 7.03
CA LYS A 65 -17.80 2.02 7.88
C LYS A 65 -17.05 2.74 9.00
N ILE A 66 -16.78 2.02 10.08
CA ILE A 66 -15.77 2.35 11.07
C ILE A 66 -14.69 1.29 10.99
N GLU A 67 -13.44 1.72 10.97
CA GLU A 67 -12.29 0.84 10.77
C GLU A 67 -11.25 1.08 11.87
N ARG A 68 -10.75 0.00 12.46
CA ARG A 68 -9.60 0.00 13.36
C ARG A 68 -8.32 -0.06 12.54
N PHE A 69 -7.30 0.66 12.99
CA PHE A 69 -5.96 0.71 12.41
C PHE A 69 -4.93 0.73 13.53
N GLY A 70 -3.78 0.10 13.29
CA GLY A 70 -2.59 0.33 14.10
C GLY A 70 -2.03 1.74 13.84
N PRO A 71 -0.95 2.12 14.54
CA PRO A 71 -0.22 3.35 14.26
C PRO A 71 0.05 3.56 12.76
N ARG A 72 0.01 4.82 12.31
CA ARG A 72 0.25 5.23 10.90
C ARG A 72 -0.58 4.47 9.84
N TYR A 73 -1.81 4.04 10.18
CA TYR A 73 -2.70 3.26 9.31
C TYR A 73 -2.22 1.83 9.04
N GLY A 74 -1.30 1.31 9.85
CA GLY A 74 -0.86 -0.07 9.83
C GLY A 74 -1.90 -1.07 10.31
N THR A 75 -1.47 -2.32 10.36
CA THR A 75 -2.24 -3.44 10.90
C THR A 75 -2.49 -3.22 12.39
N PRO A 76 -3.75 -3.33 12.85
CA PRO A 76 -4.06 -3.21 14.27
C PRO A 76 -3.28 -4.24 15.09
N ARG A 77 -2.76 -3.83 16.24
CA ARG A 77 -1.97 -4.69 17.14
C ARG A 77 -2.83 -5.37 18.20
N HIS A 78 -4.04 -4.83 18.47
CA HIS A 78 -4.97 -5.34 19.49
C HIS A 78 -4.38 -5.38 20.91
N LEU A 79 -3.44 -4.47 21.21
CA LEU A 79 -2.80 -4.35 22.52
C LEU A 79 -3.46 -3.28 23.40
N ASP A 80 -3.40 -3.48 24.72
CA ASP A 80 -3.96 -2.58 25.73
C ASP A 80 -2.97 -1.47 26.20
N ASP A 81 -1.79 -1.35 25.60
CA ASP A 81 -0.76 -0.37 25.98
C ASP A 81 -0.96 1.00 25.30
N ALA A 82 -1.01 2.06 26.12
CA ALA A 82 -1.28 3.45 25.74
C ALA A 82 -0.29 4.04 24.73
N ALA A 83 0.96 3.58 24.69
CA ALA A 83 1.99 4.11 23.80
C ALA A 83 1.84 3.63 22.34
N THR A 84 1.08 2.55 22.10
CA THR A 84 0.97 1.85 20.81
C THR A 84 -0.48 1.60 20.40
N LEU A 85 -1.42 2.39 20.92
CA LEU A 85 -2.85 2.12 20.73
C LEU A 85 -3.25 2.20 19.26
N ASP A 86 -4.05 1.23 18.87
CA ASP A 86 -4.85 1.31 17.67
C ASP A 86 -5.79 2.53 17.72
N PHE A 87 -6.10 3.08 16.57
CA PHE A 87 -7.10 4.13 16.42
C PHE A 87 -8.23 3.68 15.50
N TYR A 88 -9.32 4.44 15.52
CA TYR A 88 -10.47 4.18 14.66
C TYR A 88 -10.62 5.31 13.64
N THR A 89 -11.14 5.00 12.47
CA THR A 89 -11.61 6.00 11.50
C THR A 89 -13.09 5.80 11.23
N LEU A 90 -13.79 6.90 10.95
CA LEU A 90 -15.17 6.89 10.48
C LEU A 90 -15.19 7.29 9.02
N SER A 91 -15.95 6.55 8.21
CA SER A 91 -16.29 6.91 6.84
C SER A 91 -17.81 6.88 6.68
N LEU A 92 -18.36 8.01 6.25
CA LEU A 92 -19.74 8.24 5.89
C LEU A 92 -19.80 9.00 4.57
N PRO A 93 -20.95 9.01 3.87
CA PRO A 93 -21.10 9.82 2.66
C PRO A 93 -20.78 11.30 2.93
N GLY A 94 -19.70 11.79 2.32
CA GLY A 94 -19.24 13.18 2.46
C GLY A 94 -18.46 13.49 3.75
N LEU A 95 -18.15 12.48 4.58
CA LEU A 95 -17.37 12.66 5.82
C LEU A 95 -16.43 11.48 6.03
N SER A 96 -15.14 11.76 6.20
CA SER A 96 -14.19 10.78 6.69
C SER A 96 -13.20 11.41 7.65
N GLY A 97 -12.75 10.66 8.64
CA GLY A 97 -11.76 11.17 9.59
C GLY A 97 -11.35 10.17 10.66
N LYS A 98 -10.17 10.43 11.24
CA LYS A 98 -9.67 9.74 12.44
C LYS A 98 -10.54 10.09 13.64
N LEU A 99 -10.76 9.12 14.51
CA LEU A 99 -11.49 9.24 15.77
C LEU A 99 -10.52 9.34 16.93
N ILE A 100 -10.81 10.27 17.84
CA ILE A 100 -10.09 10.47 19.10
C ILE A 100 -11.02 10.08 20.23
N GLN A 101 -10.54 9.22 21.12
CA GLN A 101 -11.29 8.77 22.28
C GLN A 101 -11.23 9.85 23.38
N ALA A 102 -12.40 10.31 23.82
CA ALA A 102 -12.50 11.29 24.92
C ALA A 102 -12.76 10.63 26.28
N SER A 103 -13.42 9.48 26.28
CA SER A 103 -13.62 8.62 27.47
C SER A 103 -13.91 7.19 27.00
N PRO A 104 -13.94 6.18 27.90
CA PRO A 104 -14.34 4.82 27.53
C PRO A 104 -15.64 4.80 26.72
N GLY A 105 -15.59 4.26 25.49
CA GLY A 105 -16.74 4.18 24.59
C GLY A 105 -17.24 5.51 23.99
N VAL A 106 -16.53 6.63 24.13
CA VAL A 106 -16.94 7.94 23.58
C VAL A 106 -15.83 8.54 22.72
N PHE A 107 -16.20 8.93 21.50
CA PHE A 107 -15.26 9.38 20.48
C PHE A 107 -15.74 10.68 19.81
N TYR A 108 -14.77 11.41 19.27
CA TYR A 108 -14.96 12.58 18.43
C TYR A 108 -14.07 12.46 17.19
N THR A 109 -14.42 13.15 16.11
CA THR A 109 -13.51 13.23 14.96
C THR A 109 -12.36 14.19 15.29
N GLU A 110 -11.13 13.82 14.91
CA GLU A 110 -9.92 14.64 15.11
C GLU A 110 -10.09 16.06 14.56
N LYS A 111 -10.67 16.16 13.35
CA LYS A 111 -11.23 17.41 12.84
C LYS A 111 -12.72 17.41 13.18
N GLU A 112 -13.13 18.30 14.07
CA GLU A 112 -14.49 18.30 14.62
C GLU A 112 -15.57 18.38 13.54
N SER A 113 -16.53 17.45 13.61
CA SER A 113 -17.64 17.29 12.67
C SER A 113 -19.02 17.43 13.34
N PHE A 114 -19.02 17.68 14.65
CA PHE A 114 -20.16 17.78 15.55
C PHE A 114 -21.01 16.51 15.58
N LEU A 115 -20.35 15.37 15.37
CA LEU A 115 -20.92 14.05 15.54
C LEU A 115 -20.76 13.61 16.99
N LYS A 116 -21.80 13.01 17.58
CA LYS A 116 -21.68 12.29 18.85
C LYS A 116 -21.47 10.80 18.54
N ILE A 117 -20.27 10.30 18.81
CA ILE A 117 -19.87 8.93 18.48
C ILE A 117 -19.69 8.13 19.76
N THR A 118 -20.36 6.98 19.85
CA THR A 118 -20.25 6.07 21.00
C THR A 118 -20.06 4.64 20.54
N SER A 119 -19.26 3.86 21.28
CA SER A 119 -19.08 2.42 21.07
C SER A 119 -19.36 1.63 22.33
N ASP A 120 -19.86 0.41 22.13
CA ASP A 120 -20.07 -0.61 23.16
C ASP A 120 -19.84 -2.01 22.55
N ALA A 121 -20.12 -3.07 23.32
CA ALA A 121 -19.96 -4.45 22.87
C ALA A 121 -20.81 -4.81 21.63
N GLY A 122 -21.91 -4.08 21.38
CA GLY A 122 -22.81 -4.27 20.24
C GLY A 122 -22.40 -3.51 18.98
N GLY A 123 -21.36 -2.68 19.04
CA GLY A 123 -20.83 -1.93 17.88
C GLY A 123 -20.81 -0.42 18.12
N TRP A 124 -21.06 0.34 17.07
CA TRP A 124 -20.93 1.80 17.09
C TRP A 124 -22.23 2.51 16.77
N THR A 125 -22.46 3.64 17.44
CA THR A 125 -23.56 4.56 17.17
C THR A 125 -23.01 5.97 16.93
N VAL A 126 -23.39 6.57 15.80
CA VAL A 126 -23.01 7.93 15.41
C VAL A 126 -24.27 8.77 15.28
N ARG A 127 -24.40 9.85 16.05
CA ARG A 127 -25.52 10.79 15.95
C ARG A 127 -25.06 12.09 15.32
N ALA A 128 -25.73 12.51 14.25
CA ALA A 128 -25.44 13.73 13.52
C ALA A 128 -26.41 14.87 13.89
N ARG A 129 -25.98 16.12 13.67
CA ARG A 129 -26.79 17.33 13.97
C ARG A 129 -28.12 17.41 13.21
N ASN A 130 -28.19 16.80 12.03
CA ASN A 130 -29.44 16.70 11.26
C ASN A 130 -30.50 15.79 11.92
N GLY A 131 -30.16 15.13 13.04
CA GLY A 131 -31.04 14.22 13.77
C GLY A 131 -30.98 12.78 13.27
N HIS A 132 -30.15 12.47 12.28
CA HIS A 132 -29.90 11.09 11.87
C HIS A 132 -29.01 10.37 12.87
N THR A 133 -29.31 9.09 13.10
CA THR A 133 -28.48 8.16 13.84
C THR A 133 -28.02 7.06 12.90
N TYR A 134 -26.71 6.87 12.79
CA TYR A 134 -26.07 5.82 12.02
C TYR A 134 -25.60 4.74 12.99
N LYS A 135 -25.92 3.47 12.70
CA LYS A 135 -25.49 2.34 13.51
C LYS A 135 -24.57 1.42 12.70
N PHE A 136 -23.50 0.95 13.33
CA PHE A 136 -22.53 0.03 12.75
C PHE A 136 -22.45 -1.20 13.66
N LEU A 137 -23.40 -2.12 13.45
CA LEU A 137 -23.63 -3.25 14.37
C LEU A 137 -23.15 -4.59 13.82
N HIS A 138 -22.59 -4.60 12.61
CA HIS A 138 -22.04 -5.80 12.00
C HIS A 138 -20.54 -5.61 11.75
N LYS A 139 -19.75 -6.58 12.21
CA LYS A 139 -18.29 -6.53 12.22
C LYS A 139 -17.74 -7.64 11.30
N PHE A 140 -16.87 -7.26 10.37
CA PHE A 140 -16.06 -8.17 9.55
C PHE A 140 -14.65 -8.27 10.14
N GLY A 141 -14.20 -9.49 10.40
CA GLY A 141 -12.99 -9.71 11.20
C GLY A 141 -13.13 -9.07 12.57
N GLU A 142 -12.07 -8.43 13.06
CA GLU A 142 -12.10 -7.72 14.35
C GLU A 142 -12.14 -6.20 14.23
N ASP A 143 -11.99 -5.69 13.00
CA ASP A 143 -11.53 -4.32 12.80
C ASP A 143 -12.42 -3.47 11.89
N THR A 144 -13.40 -4.07 11.22
CA THR A 144 -14.27 -3.33 10.27
C THR A 144 -15.72 -3.45 10.68
N TRP A 145 -16.33 -2.37 11.15
CA TRP A 145 -17.76 -2.26 11.41
C TRP A 145 -18.45 -1.56 10.25
N VAL A 146 -19.37 -2.24 9.58
CA VAL A 146 -20.11 -1.68 8.44
C VAL A 146 -21.40 -1.00 8.90
N LEU A 147 -21.84 0.02 8.16
CA LEU A 147 -23.11 0.70 8.41
C LEU A 147 -24.26 -0.30 8.23
N THR A 148 -25.05 -0.53 9.27
CA THR A 148 -26.19 -1.45 9.26
C THR A 148 -27.54 -0.74 9.27
N GLN A 149 -27.62 0.49 9.79
CA GLN A 149 -28.87 1.23 9.88
C GLN A 149 -28.66 2.75 9.89
N ILE A 150 -29.53 3.48 9.19
CA ILE A 150 -29.73 4.92 9.35
C ILE A 150 -31.15 5.14 9.87
N LEU A 151 -31.29 5.89 10.97
CA LEU A 151 -32.56 6.20 11.63
C LEU A 151 -32.77 7.72 11.65
N ASP A 152 -33.98 8.20 11.37
CA ASP A 152 -34.37 9.59 11.60
C ASP A 152 -35.03 9.81 12.98
N ARG A 153 -35.35 11.07 13.31
CA ARG A 153 -36.01 11.41 14.59
C ARG A 153 -37.45 10.91 14.72
N PHE A 154 -38.06 10.46 13.62
CA PHE A 154 -39.44 10.01 13.55
C PHE A 154 -39.56 8.47 13.55
N GLY A 155 -38.42 7.76 13.63
CA GLY A 155 -38.39 6.30 13.66
C GLY A 155 -38.34 5.64 12.28
N ASN A 156 -38.21 6.39 11.18
CA ASN A 156 -38.02 5.80 9.87
C ASN A 156 -36.59 5.28 9.73
N THR A 157 -36.43 4.14 9.06
CA THR A 157 -35.12 3.49 8.87
C THR A 157 -34.74 3.31 7.40
N ILE A 158 -33.43 3.28 7.17
CA ILE A 158 -32.77 2.62 6.04
C ILE A 158 -31.90 1.53 6.66
N ASP A 159 -32.12 0.27 6.27
CA ASP A 159 -31.40 -0.88 6.80
C ASP A 159 -30.49 -1.47 5.71
N PHE A 160 -29.27 -1.84 6.09
CA PHE A 160 -28.22 -2.33 5.20
C PHE A 160 -27.84 -3.76 5.60
N THR A 161 -27.98 -4.69 4.67
CA THR A 161 -27.62 -6.09 4.84
C THR A 161 -26.38 -6.40 4.03
N TRP A 162 -25.40 -6.99 4.69
CA TRP A 162 -24.09 -7.31 4.15
C TRP A 162 -23.89 -8.83 4.14
N ASP A 163 -23.07 -9.30 3.21
CA ASP A 163 -22.47 -10.63 3.21
C ASP A 163 -20.95 -10.53 3.02
N SER A 164 -20.30 -11.68 2.88
CA SER A 164 -18.85 -11.79 2.72
C SER A 164 -18.53 -12.44 1.39
N ASP A 165 -17.66 -11.82 0.61
CA ASP A 165 -16.91 -12.46 -0.47
C ASP A 165 -15.51 -12.75 0.07
N GLY A 166 -15.20 -14.01 0.39
CA GLY A 166 -13.87 -14.40 0.87
C GLY A 166 -13.30 -13.61 2.07
N GLY A 167 -14.17 -13.11 2.96
CA GLY A 167 -13.83 -12.27 4.10
C GLY A 167 -13.90 -10.76 3.81
N LYS A 168 -14.05 -10.34 2.57
CA LYS A 168 -14.26 -8.94 2.18
C LYS A 168 -15.73 -8.55 2.34
N GLU A 169 -15.97 -7.36 2.89
CA GLU A 169 -17.30 -6.81 3.08
C GLU A 169 -18.02 -6.55 1.75
N ARG A 170 -19.22 -7.11 1.59
CA ARG A 170 -19.99 -6.99 0.36
C ARG A 170 -21.44 -6.63 0.68
N ILE A 171 -21.92 -5.50 0.15
CA ILE A 171 -23.30 -5.06 0.37
C ILE A 171 -24.23 -5.94 -0.47
N LYS A 172 -25.28 -6.47 0.15
CA LYS A 172 -26.24 -7.37 -0.51
C LYS A 172 -27.59 -6.71 -0.76
N LEU A 173 -28.11 -6.02 0.25
CA LEU A 173 -29.46 -5.47 0.21
C LEU A 173 -29.55 -4.20 1.04
N ILE A 174 -30.26 -3.19 0.54
CA ILE A 174 -30.69 -2.03 1.32
C ILE A 174 -32.21 -2.00 1.32
N THR A 175 -32.85 -1.88 2.49
CA THR A 175 -34.30 -1.75 2.60
C THR A 175 -34.68 -0.42 3.23
N TYR A 176 -35.75 0.20 2.71
CA TYR A 176 -36.23 1.49 3.21
C TYR A 176 -37.67 1.72 2.76
N ALA A 177 -38.53 2.25 3.63
CA ALA A 177 -39.90 2.65 3.28
C ALA A 177 -40.73 1.58 2.50
N GLY A 178 -40.51 0.29 2.75
CA GLY A 178 -41.15 -0.83 2.03
C GLY A 178 -40.56 -1.13 0.64
N ARG A 179 -39.41 -0.57 0.29
CA ARG A 179 -38.67 -0.77 -0.96
C ARG A 179 -37.32 -1.39 -0.66
N SER A 180 -36.68 -1.92 -1.70
CA SER A 180 -35.32 -2.45 -1.58
C SER A 180 -34.42 -2.10 -2.75
N ILE A 181 -33.11 -2.12 -2.51
CA ILE A 181 -32.04 -2.03 -3.49
C ILE A 181 -31.21 -3.30 -3.33
N GLU A 182 -31.24 -4.16 -4.34
CA GLU A 182 -30.54 -5.45 -4.37
C GLU A 182 -29.26 -5.31 -5.20
N PHE A 183 -28.16 -5.86 -4.68
CA PHE A 183 -26.86 -5.90 -5.34
C PHE A 183 -26.57 -7.34 -5.75
N GLN A 184 -26.47 -7.60 -7.06
CA GLN A 184 -26.23 -8.92 -7.61
C GLN A 184 -24.82 -9.00 -8.18
N TYR A 185 -24.08 -10.01 -7.75
CA TYR A 185 -22.70 -10.27 -8.11
C TYR A 185 -22.61 -11.54 -8.97
N ASP A 186 -21.49 -11.76 -9.64
CA ASP A 186 -21.22 -12.96 -10.45
C ASP A 186 -20.80 -14.16 -9.59
N ASP A 187 -21.70 -14.57 -8.71
CA ASP A 187 -21.49 -15.66 -7.74
C ASP A 187 -21.55 -17.06 -8.40
N HIS A 188 -21.74 -17.13 -9.73
CA HIS A 188 -21.92 -18.38 -10.46
C HIS A 188 -20.60 -18.83 -11.10
N TRP A 189 -20.29 -20.13 -11.00
CA TRP A 189 -19.04 -20.75 -11.48
C TRP A 189 -18.77 -20.58 -12.99
N GLU A 190 -19.78 -20.21 -13.78
CA GLU A 190 -19.66 -19.93 -15.22
C GLU A 190 -19.24 -18.47 -15.51
N GLU A 191 -19.33 -17.58 -14.52
CA GLU A 191 -19.06 -16.14 -14.64
C GLU A 191 -18.00 -15.68 -13.62
N GLU A 192 -17.09 -16.57 -13.21
CA GLU A 192 -16.07 -16.21 -12.22
C GLU A 192 -15.24 -15.00 -12.67
N ARG A 193 -15.06 -14.04 -11.76
CA ARG A 193 -14.15 -12.92 -11.96
C ARG A 193 -12.73 -13.42 -12.28
N PRO A 194 -12.09 -12.97 -13.38
CA PRO A 194 -10.76 -13.46 -13.75
C PRO A 194 -9.61 -12.82 -12.95
N ASP A 195 -9.78 -11.64 -12.37
CA ASP A 195 -8.86 -11.02 -11.39
C ASP A 195 -9.32 -11.19 -9.95
N LYS A 196 -9.35 -12.43 -9.46
CA LYS A 196 -9.53 -12.66 -8.03
C LYS A 196 -8.41 -11.95 -7.26
N LEU A 197 -8.79 -11.04 -6.37
CA LEU A 197 -7.82 -10.29 -5.57
C LEU A 197 -7.65 -10.98 -4.22
N ILE A 198 -6.45 -11.50 -3.95
CA ILE A 198 -6.06 -11.97 -2.63
C ILE A 198 -5.24 -10.86 -1.99
N ASN A 199 -5.66 -10.41 -0.81
CA ASN A 199 -4.97 -9.36 -0.07
C ASN A 199 -4.90 -9.72 1.42
N PHE A 200 -4.04 -9.01 2.15
CA PHE A 200 -3.98 -9.07 3.61
C PHE A 200 -4.43 -7.71 4.15
N GLU A 201 -5.68 -7.64 4.58
CA GLU A 201 -6.25 -6.41 5.12
C GLU A 201 -6.32 -6.53 6.64
N ARG A 202 -5.56 -5.71 7.37
CA ARG A 202 -5.54 -5.71 8.84
C ARG A 202 -5.18 -7.09 9.41
N GLY A 203 -4.05 -7.63 8.96
CA GLY A 203 -3.52 -8.91 9.46
C GLY A 203 -4.27 -10.16 9.02
N ARG A 204 -5.40 -10.04 8.31
CA ARG A 204 -6.18 -11.19 7.83
C ARG A 204 -6.18 -11.31 6.32
N ARG A 205 -6.10 -12.55 5.85
CA ARG A 205 -6.29 -12.88 4.44
C ARG A 205 -7.73 -12.60 4.03
N VAL A 206 -7.91 -11.77 3.01
CA VAL A 206 -9.18 -11.49 2.35
C VAL A 206 -9.08 -11.87 0.88
N VAL A 207 -10.18 -12.38 0.33
CA VAL A 207 -10.30 -12.68 -1.09
C VAL A 207 -11.50 -11.94 -1.63
N MET A 208 -11.32 -11.16 -2.68
CA MET A 208 -12.42 -10.60 -3.46
C MET A 208 -12.50 -11.37 -4.77
N ALA A 209 -13.43 -12.32 -4.83
CA ALA A 209 -13.59 -13.25 -5.95
C ALA A 209 -14.74 -12.89 -6.89
N THR A 210 -15.52 -11.86 -6.55
CA THR A 210 -16.74 -11.49 -7.29
C THR A 210 -16.70 -10.03 -7.74
N ARG A 211 -17.56 -9.70 -8.71
CA ARG A 211 -17.84 -8.34 -9.18
C ARG A 211 -19.34 -8.09 -9.32
N LEU A 212 -19.74 -6.86 -9.06
CA LEU A 212 -21.10 -6.38 -9.13
C LEU A 212 -21.56 -6.37 -10.59
N ARG A 213 -22.65 -7.06 -10.88
CA ARG A 213 -23.25 -7.13 -12.21
C ARG A 213 -24.49 -6.29 -12.34
N LYS A 214 -25.36 -6.34 -11.33
CA LYS A 214 -26.61 -5.60 -11.35
C LYS A 214 -26.88 -4.92 -10.03
N ILE A 215 -27.51 -3.75 -10.12
CA ILE A 215 -28.20 -3.13 -9.00
C ILE A 215 -29.66 -3.03 -9.38
N LEU A 216 -30.56 -3.62 -8.60
CA LEU A 216 -32.00 -3.62 -8.88
C LEU A 216 -32.75 -2.87 -7.78
N VAL A 217 -33.67 -1.99 -8.15
CA VAL A 217 -34.51 -1.25 -7.21
C VAL A 217 -35.91 -1.82 -7.27
N HIS A 218 -36.43 -2.26 -6.13
CA HIS A 218 -37.72 -2.91 -6.01
C HIS A 218 -38.72 -2.08 -5.22
N SER A 219 -39.96 -2.13 -5.68
CA SER A 219 -41.14 -1.91 -4.86
C SER A 219 -41.61 -3.27 -4.29
N PRO A 220 -42.57 -3.31 -3.35
CA PRO A 220 -43.07 -4.57 -2.80
C PRO A 220 -43.52 -5.62 -3.84
N SER A 221 -43.95 -5.18 -5.02
CA SER A 221 -44.57 -6.05 -6.04
C SER A 221 -43.85 -6.11 -7.38
N LYS A 222 -42.83 -5.28 -7.63
CA LYS A 222 -42.13 -5.22 -8.93
C LYS A 222 -40.80 -4.48 -8.87
N ILE A 223 -39.96 -4.72 -9.88
CA ILE A 223 -38.78 -3.92 -10.20
C ILE A 223 -39.25 -2.53 -10.68
N ILE A 224 -38.53 -1.49 -10.25
CA ILE A 224 -38.77 -0.10 -10.62
C ILE A 224 -37.79 0.30 -11.72
N ASN A 225 -36.50 0.08 -11.47
CA ASN A 225 -35.38 0.33 -12.37
C ASN A 225 -34.15 -0.43 -11.85
N GLY A 226 -33.01 -0.26 -12.51
CA GLY A 226 -31.73 -0.75 -12.04
C GLY A 226 -30.57 -0.31 -12.92
N LEU A 227 -29.39 -0.85 -12.64
CA LEU A 227 -28.16 -0.68 -13.42
C LEU A 227 -27.60 -2.06 -13.77
N LEU A 228 -27.15 -2.22 -15.01
CA LEU A 228 -26.39 -3.37 -15.50
C LEU A 228 -24.97 -2.90 -15.83
N LEU A 229 -23.98 -3.60 -15.27
CA LEU A 229 -22.57 -3.26 -15.38
C LEU A 229 -21.90 -4.22 -16.37
N GLY A 230 -21.30 -3.66 -17.42
CA GLY A 230 -20.52 -4.40 -18.40
C GLY A 230 -19.01 -4.17 -18.22
N TYR A 231 -18.24 -5.22 -18.43
CA TYR A 231 -16.78 -5.23 -18.25
C TYR A 231 -16.06 -5.51 -19.57
N ASN A 232 -14.74 -5.35 -19.59
CA ASN A 232 -13.87 -5.54 -20.76
C ASN A 232 -13.88 -6.96 -21.35
N GLU A 233 -14.59 -7.92 -20.75
CA GLU A 233 -14.75 -9.30 -21.22
C GLU A 233 -16.02 -9.53 -22.06
N GLU A 234 -17.03 -8.65 -22.00
CA GLU A 234 -18.40 -8.97 -22.44
C GLU A 234 -18.95 -8.08 -23.59
N GLY A 235 -18.16 -7.83 -24.63
CA GLY A 235 -18.74 -7.38 -25.91
C GLY A 235 -17.83 -6.60 -26.85
N ALA A 236 -17.68 -7.18 -28.06
CA ALA A 236 -17.07 -6.64 -29.30
C ALA A 236 -15.53 -6.71 -29.46
N SER A 237 -15.07 -7.93 -29.80
CA SER A 237 -13.98 -8.37 -30.72
C SER A 237 -13.09 -7.29 -31.40
N PRO A 238 -11.76 -7.49 -31.57
CA PRO A 238 -11.08 -8.78 -31.67
C PRO A 238 -10.22 -9.15 -30.46
N ALA A 239 -10.05 -10.46 -30.32
CA ALA A 239 -9.12 -11.17 -29.47
C ALA A 239 -7.62 -10.86 -29.76
N THR A 240 -7.28 -9.57 -29.93
CA THR A 240 -5.92 -9.09 -30.17
C THR A 240 -5.60 -7.79 -29.43
N GLN A 241 -6.52 -7.15 -28.71
CA GLN A 241 -6.23 -5.85 -28.07
C GLN A 241 -6.01 -5.89 -26.55
N TYR A 242 -6.15 -7.03 -25.88
CA TYR A 242 -6.00 -7.11 -24.43
C TYR A 242 -5.43 -8.46 -23.93
N PRO A 243 -4.28 -8.95 -24.45
CA PRO A 243 -3.78 -10.27 -24.06
C PRO A 243 -3.38 -10.38 -22.57
N ASP A 244 -3.13 -9.26 -21.87
CA ASP A 244 -2.50 -9.28 -20.53
C ASP A 244 -3.20 -8.47 -19.42
N ILE A 245 -4.37 -7.86 -19.66
CA ILE A 245 -5.09 -7.19 -18.54
C ILE A 245 -5.95 -8.20 -17.80
N THR A 246 -5.39 -8.72 -16.71
CA THR A 246 -6.15 -9.52 -15.74
C THR A 246 -7.25 -8.69 -15.05
N ASN A 247 -7.07 -7.38 -14.89
CA ASN A 247 -8.00 -6.54 -14.11
C ASN A 247 -9.38 -6.38 -14.77
N SER A 248 -10.43 -6.48 -13.97
CA SER A 248 -11.81 -6.13 -14.34
C SER A 248 -11.98 -4.60 -14.41
N PHE A 249 -12.15 -4.07 -15.62
CA PHE A 249 -12.46 -2.67 -15.87
C PHE A 249 -13.93 -2.50 -16.23
N LEU A 250 -14.64 -1.61 -15.53
CA LEU A 250 -16.02 -1.27 -15.86
C LEU A 250 -16.03 -0.48 -17.18
N THR A 251 -16.55 -1.09 -18.25
CA THR A 251 -16.59 -0.49 -19.60
C THR A 251 -17.95 0.08 -19.94
N SER A 252 -19.01 -0.36 -19.27
CA SER A 252 -20.34 0.20 -19.48
C SER A 252 -21.28 0.13 -18.28
N ILE A 253 -22.19 1.09 -18.22
CA ILE A 253 -23.35 1.08 -17.31
C ILE A 253 -24.61 1.29 -18.15
N GLN A 254 -25.52 0.32 -18.14
CA GLN A 254 -26.81 0.41 -18.81
C GLN A 254 -27.96 0.47 -17.79
N VAL A 255 -28.94 1.34 -18.03
CA VAL A 255 -30.13 1.40 -17.18
C VAL A 255 -31.04 0.20 -17.47
N LEU A 256 -31.51 -0.45 -16.41
CA LEU A 256 -32.52 -1.51 -16.46
C LEU A 256 -33.93 -0.94 -16.27
N GLY A 257 -34.87 -1.44 -17.05
CA GLY A 257 -36.29 -1.09 -16.95
C GLY A 257 -37.01 -1.78 -15.79
N ASN A 258 -38.32 -1.58 -15.71
CA ASN A 258 -39.21 -2.13 -14.67
C ASN A 258 -39.42 -3.65 -14.72
N ASN A 259 -38.86 -4.32 -15.72
CA ASN A 259 -38.83 -5.76 -15.90
C ASN A 259 -37.43 -6.34 -15.64
N GLY A 260 -36.46 -5.52 -15.21
CA GLY A 260 -35.08 -5.93 -14.99
C GLY A 260 -34.27 -6.17 -16.28
N THR A 261 -34.80 -5.84 -17.46
CA THR A 261 -34.07 -5.95 -18.72
C THR A 261 -33.43 -4.63 -19.12
N PRO A 262 -32.34 -4.64 -19.90
CA PRO A 262 -31.76 -3.44 -20.48
C PRO A 262 -32.82 -2.53 -21.11
N SER A 263 -32.79 -1.26 -20.76
CA SER A 263 -33.62 -0.24 -21.40
C SER A 263 -33.11 0.06 -22.81
N THR A 264 -33.94 0.75 -23.61
CA THR A 264 -33.57 1.22 -24.95
C THR A 264 -32.62 2.41 -24.94
N ALA A 265 -32.26 2.93 -23.76
CA ALA A 265 -31.28 3.99 -23.63
C ALA A 265 -29.87 3.45 -23.89
N GLU A 266 -29.06 4.26 -24.56
CA GLU A 266 -27.64 3.95 -24.78
C GLU A 266 -26.89 3.81 -23.45
N PRO A 267 -26.02 2.81 -23.30
CA PRO A 267 -25.21 2.66 -22.11
C PRO A 267 -24.17 3.77 -22.00
N PHE A 268 -23.87 4.18 -20.78
CA PHE A 268 -22.67 4.97 -20.50
C PHE A 268 -21.46 4.09 -20.78
N ARG A 269 -20.46 4.60 -21.52
CA ARG A 269 -19.25 3.85 -21.89
C ARG A 269 -17.99 4.51 -21.34
N PHE A 270 -17.04 3.68 -20.95
CA PHE A 270 -15.75 4.09 -20.39
C PHE A 270 -14.61 3.41 -21.15
N THR A 271 -13.50 4.13 -21.29
CA THR A 271 -12.25 3.61 -21.84
C THR A 271 -11.10 3.96 -20.90
N TYR A 272 -10.06 3.15 -20.93
CA TYR A 272 -8.90 3.28 -20.04
C TYR A 272 -7.62 3.34 -20.86
N SER A 273 -6.62 4.08 -20.38
CA SER A 273 -5.30 4.11 -20.99
C SER A 273 -4.61 2.76 -20.81
N MET A 274 -4.12 2.18 -21.89
CA MET A 274 -3.28 0.99 -21.83
C MET A 274 -1.81 1.38 -21.71
N ARG A 275 -1.06 0.68 -20.87
CA ARG A 275 0.39 0.62 -20.96
C ARG A 275 0.75 -0.66 -21.70
N GLN A 276 1.56 -0.56 -22.75
CA GLN A 276 2.15 -1.76 -23.35
C GLN A 276 3.19 -2.30 -22.38
N PRO A 277 3.01 -3.51 -21.83
CA PRO A 277 4.05 -4.11 -21.00
C PRO A 277 5.27 -4.39 -21.86
N GLY A 278 6.44 -3.96 -21.40
CA GLY A 278 7.69 -4.19 -22.11
C GLY A 278 8.79 -3.27 -21.63
N TRP A 279 10.02 -3.74 -21.82
CA TRP A 279 11.22 -2.93 -21.65
C TRP A 279 11.62 -2.42 -23.03
N GLN A 280 11.80 -1.11 -23.16
CA GLN A 280 12.45 -0.51 -24.30
C GLN A 280 13.80 0.00 -23.82
N GLU A 281 14.87 -0.38 -24.50
CA GLU A 281 16.19 0.18 -24.25
C GLU A 281 16.14 1.68 -24.50
N SER A 282 16.63 2.48 -23.56
CA SER A 282 16.74 3.93 -23.71
C SER A 282 18.19 4.36 -23.53
N SER A 283 18.68 5.13 -24.51
CA SER A 283 19.99 5.80 -24.42
C SER A 283 19.96 7.06 -23.56
N GLU A 284 18.78 7.53 -23.13
CA GLU A 284 18.63 8.73 -22.29
C GLU A 284 18.93 8.44 -20.82
N TRP A 285 18.68 7.22 -20.37
CA TRP A 285 18.86 6.79 -18.97
C TRP A 285 20.22 6.11 -18.74
N GLN A 286 21.29 6.71 -19.25
CA GLN A 286 22.65 6.25 -18.97
C GLN A 286 23.07 6.67 -17.56
N LEU A 287 23.57 5.69 -16.79
CA LEU A 287 24.13 5.98 -15.47
C LEU A 287 25.42 6.81 -15.64
N PRO A 288 25.61 7.89 -14.87
CA PRO A 288 26.85 8.65 -14.84
C PRO A 288 28.06 7.77 -14.50
N PHE A 289 27.86 6.76 -13.64
CA PHE A 289 28.88 5.81 -13.22
C PHE A 289 28.33 4.38 -13.09
N PRO A 290 29.18 3.35 -13.26
CA PRO A 290 28.79 1.98 -12.99
C PRO A 290 28.46 1.76 -11.51
N ILE A 291 27.53 0.86 -11.21
CA ILE A 291 27.14 0.49 -9.83
C ILE A 291 28.07 -0.59 -9.26
N LEU A 292 28.55 -1.48 -10.13
CA LEU A 292 29.40 -2.62 -9.77
C LEU A 292 30.60 -2.70 -10.71
N SER A 293 31.72 -3.17 -10.19
CA SER A 293 32.86 -3.59 -10.99
C SER A 293 33.31 -5.00 -10.68
N HIS A 294 34.24 -5.51 -11.49
CA HIS A 294 34.95 -6.74 -11.16
C HIS A 294 36.43 -6.61 -11.51
N THR A 295 37.29 -7.13 -10.65
CA THR A 295 38.72 -7.33 -10.96
C THR A 295 38.99 -8.81 -11.22
N LYS A 296 40.02 -9.09 -12.03
CA LYS A 296 40.54 -10.45 -12.19
C LYS A 296 41.57 -10.69 -11.09
N ASN A 297 41.51 -11.84 -10.43
CA ASN A 297 42.55 -12.22 -9.48
C ASN A 297 43.89 -12.38 -10.20
N SER A 298 44.96 -11.77 -9.68
CA SER A 298 46.30 -11.84 -10.25
C SER A 298 46.87 -13.26 -10.30
N ASN A 299 46.39 -14.14 -9.41
CA ASN A 299 46.86 -15.52 -9.26
C ASN A 299 45.96 -16.54 -9.99
N ASP A 300 44.71 -16.18 -10.31
CA ASP A 300 43.80 -16.99 -11.13
C ASP A 300 42.86 -16.08 -11.94
N PRO A 301 43.14 -15.85 -13.24
CA PRO A 301 42.33 -14.99 -14.09
C PRO A 301 40.88 -15.47 -14.31
N SER A 302 40.56 -16.71 -13.92
CA SER A 302 39.19 -17.25 -13.97
C SER A 302 38.33 -16.82 -12.77
N VAL A 303 38.95 -16.36 -11.69
CA VAL A 303 38.28 -15.83 -10.50
C VAL A 303 38.08 -14.33 -10.66
N LYS A 304 36.81 -13.91 -10.68
CA LYS A 304 36.39 -12.51 -10.69
C LYS A 304 35.91 -12.10 -9.31
N THR A 305 36.52 -11.06 -8.75
CA THR A 305 36.03 -10.45 -7.50
C THR A 305 35.11 -9.30 -7.86
N LEU A 306 33.87 -9.32 -7.38
CA LEU A 306 32.91 -8.24 -7.56
C LEU A 306 33.15 -7.12 -6.53
N HIS A 307 32.83 -5.90 -6.93
CA HIS A 307 33.12 -4.68 -6.19
C HIS A 307 31.91 -3.76 -6.24
N ASP A 308 31.40 -3.37 -5.06
CA ASP A 308 30.39 -2.32 -4.93
C ASP A 308 31.05 -0.94 -5.01
N LEU A 309 30.59 -0.13 -5.95
CA LEU A 309 31.12 1.21 -6.21
C LEU A 309 30.41 2.31 -5.42
N GLY A 310 29.59 1.92 -4.43
CA GLY A 310 28.94 2.86 -3.50
C GLY A 310 27.81 3.67 -4.14
N VAL A 311 27.22 3.17 -5.23
CA VAL A 311 26.11 3.82 -5.91
C VAL A 311 24.77 3.34 -5.34
N ARG A 312 23.93 4.26 -4.88
CA ARG A 312 22.57 4.02 -4.37
C ARG A 312 21.56 4.86 -5.14
N PHE A 313 20.31 4.42 -5.12
CA PHE A 313 19.19 5.13 -5.72
C PHE A 313 18.25 5.58 -4.61
N GLY A 314 17.77 6.82 -4.67
CA GLY A 314 16.83 7.38 -3.71
C GLY A 314 16.39 8.77 -4.13
N ASP A 315 15.16 9.18 -3.82
CA ASP A 315 14.65 10.53 -4.06
C ASP A 315 15.17 11.46 -2.95
N VAL A 316 16.35 12.06 -3.16
CA VAL A 316 17.06 12.80 -2.11
C VAL A 316 16.58 14.23 -1.95
N ASN A 317 15.90 14.76 -2.96
CA ASN A 317 15.37 16.12 -2.97
C ASN A 317 13.83 16.18 -2.74
N GLY A 318 13.15 15.03 -2.73
CA GLY A 318 11.71 14.91 -2.49
C GLY A 318 10.84 15.32 -3.67
N ASP A 319 11.34 15.26 -4.91
CA ASP A 319 10.62 15.66 -6.12
C ASP A 319 9.77 14.53 -6.75
N GLY A 320 9.85 13.32 -6.19
CA GLY A 320 9.15 12.13 -6.64
C GLY A 320 9.85 11.38 -7.78
N LEU A 321 11.06 11.78 -8.17
CA LEU A 321 11.92 11.10 -9.12
C LEU A 321 13.07 10.39 -8.40
N LEU A 322 13.57 9.32 -9.01
CA LEU A 322 14.63 8.52 -8.41
C LEU A 322 16.00 9.11 -8.74
N ASP A 323 16.70 9.65 -7.74
CA ASP A 323 18.05 10.19 -7.88
C ASP A 323 19.13 9.13 -7.66
N LEU A 324 20.37 9.52 -7.95
CA LEU A 324 21.57 8.71 -7.76
C LEU A 324 22.47 9.34 -6.71
N VAL A 325 22.97 8.50 -5.81
CA VAL A 325 23.94 8.86 -4.78
C VAL A 325 25.18 8.01 -4.95
N VAL A 326 26.35 8.64 -4.97
CA VAL A 326 27.66 8.00 -4.94
C VAL A 326 28.30 8.34 -3.61
N SER A 327 28.70 7.31 -2.84
CA SER A 327 29.47 7.48 -1.61
C SER A 327 30.39 6.28 -1.42
N ALA A 328 31.67 6.44 -1.78
CA ALA A 328 32.68 5.40 -1.81
C ALA A 328 34.04 5.94 -1.36
N GLN A 329 34.68 5.27 -0.41
CA GLN A 329 36.05 5.58 -0.02
C GLN A 329 37.05 4.83 -0.93
N ASP A 330 37.94 5.57 -1.58
CA ASP A 330 38.93 5.05 -2.53
C ASP A 330 38.29 4.23 -3.69
N PRO A 331 37.44 4.86 -4.52
CA PRO A 331 36.72 4.17 -5.59
C PRO A 331 37.60 3.73 -6.77
N ALA A 332 38.86 4.20 -6.87
CA ALA A 332 39.73 3.98 -8.03
C ALA A 332 41.20 3.71 -7.66
N ASN A 333 41.73 2.51 -7.96
CA ASN A 333 43.17 2.21 -7.87
C ASN A 333 43.79 2.22 -9.27
N PRO A 334 44.95 2.90 -9.49
CA PRO A 334 45.74 2.81 -10.72
C PRO A 334 46.04 1.39 -11.21
N ALA A 335 46.04 0.39 -10.32
CA ALA A 335 46.31 -1.02 -10.64
C ALA A 335 45.12 -1.76 -11.30
N ASP A 336 43.92 -1.17 -11.34
CA ASP A 336 42.72 -1.81 -11.89
C ASP A 336 42.58 -1.69 -13.43
N GLY A 337 43.58 -1.15 -14.11
CA GLY A 337 43.49 -0.88 -15.55
C GLY A 337 42.46 0.20 -15.85
N ASP A 338 41.46 -0.11 -16.68
CA ASP A 338 40.47 0.85 -17.22
C ASP A 338 39.67 1.61 -16.14
N PHE A 339 39.66 1.14 -14.88
CA PHE A 339 38.93 1.77 -13.77
C PHE A 339 39.56 3.05 -13.22
N ALA A 340 40.89 3.18 -13.24
CA ALA A 340 41.56 4.43 -12.87
C ALA A 340 41.19 5.60 -13.81
N ALA A 341 40.70 5.28 -15.01
CA ALA A 341 40.26 6.25 -16.00
C ALA A 341 38.80 6.73 -15.81
N LEU A 342 38.00 6.08 -14.93
CA LEU A 342 36.60 6.46 -14.71
C LEU A 342 36.45 7.73 -13.86
N MET A 343 37.50 8.17 -13.15
CA MET A 343 37.51 9.38 -12.31
C MET A 343 36.29 9.49 -11.38
N MET A 344 35.87 8.35 -10.80
CA MET A 344 34.68 8.32 -9.94
C MET A 344 34.89 9.21 -8.71
N PRO A 345 33.90 10.06 -8.35
CA PRO A 345 33.96 10.86 -7.14
C PRO A 345 33.81 9.95 -5.91
N GLU A 346 34.43 10.36 -4.80
CA GLU A 346 34.18 9.71 -3.52
C GLU A 346 32.75 9.98 -3.03
N GLU A 347 32.26 11.21 -3.22
CA GLU A 347 30.89 11.61 -2.88
C GLU A 347 30.30 12.47 -4.00
N ALA A 348 29.11 12.11 -4.49
CA ALA A 348 28.37 12.91 -5.46
C ALA A 348 26.88 12.54 -5.46
N VAL A 349 26.02 13.49 -5.82
CA VAL A 349 24.59 13.26 -6.02
C VAL A 349 24.21 13.70 -7.41
N PHE A 350 23.42 12.90 -8.12
CA PHE A 350 22.89 13.23 -9.43
C PHE A 350 21.36 13.21 -9.38
N LEU A 351 20.77 14.38 -9.61
CA LEU A 351 19.34 14.61 -9.57
C LEU A 351 18.70 14.20 -10.89
N ASN A 352 17.61 13.44 -10.79
CA ASN A 352 16.82 13.02 -11.92
C ASN A 352 16.00 14.20 -12.46
N ASN A 353 16.07 14.42 -13.78
CA ASN A 353 15.37 15.53 -14.43
C ASN A 353 14.19 15.07 -15.31
N GLY A 354 13.81 13.80 -15.21
CA GLY A 354 12.79 13.14 -16.05
C GLY A 354 13.31 12.64 -17.40
N SER A 355 14.58 12.90 -17.72
CA SER A 355 15.24 12.50 -18.98
C SER A 355 16.71 12.08 -18.79
N GLY A 356 17.06 11.60 -17.60
CA GLY A 356 18.43 11.29 -17.18
C GLY A 356 18.79 11.99 -15.87
N TRP A 357 20.09 12.19 -15.63
CA TRP A 357 20.57 12.78 -14.37
C TRP A 357 21.58 13.91 -14.60
N ASN A 358 21.47 14.96 -13.78
CA ASN A 358 22.45 16.05 -13.68
C ASN A 358 23.11 16.02 -12.31
N GLU A 359 24.41 16.30 -12.23
CA GLU A 359 25.07 16.46 -10.93
C GLU A 359 24.43 17.59 -10.12
N SER A 360 24.17 17.34 -8.85
CA SER A 360 23.65 18.33 -7.92
C SER A 360 24.67 19.46 -7.73
N PRO A 361 24.27 20.73 -7.84
CA PRO A 361 25.14 21.86 -7.51
C PRO A 361 25.36 22.00 -5.99
N GLU A 362 24.45 21.44 -5.18
CA GLU A 362 24.54 21.45 -3.73
C GLU A 362 25.35 20.26 -3.21
N PRO A 363 26.27 20.45 -2.25
CA PRO A 363 27.04 19.37 -1.67
C PRO A 363 26.17 18.53 -0.73
N TYR A 364 25.84 17.31 -1.15
CA TYR A 364 25.29 16.28 -0.27
C TYR A 364 26.46 15.51 0.32
N THR A 365 26.84 15.81 1.56
CA THR A 365 27.94 15.11 2.24
C THR A 365 27.41 13.91 3.00
N PHE A 366 27.96 12.73 2.74
CA PHE A 366 27.56 11.52 3.46
C PHE A 366 28.49 11.30 4.65
N PRO A 367 27.99 11.26 5.89
CA PRO A 367 28.89 11.16 7.04
C PRO A 367 29.67 9.84 7.09
N ARG A 368 29.21 8.81 6.35
CA ARG A 368 29.99 7.62 6.03
C ARG A 368 29.76 7.14 4.61
N ASN A 369 30.84 6.61 4.02
CA ASN A 369 30.80 5.95 2.73
C ASN A 369 30.00 4.64 2.74
N PHE A 370 29.24 4.38 1.68
CA PHE A 370 28.50 3.14 1.49
C PHE A 370 29.39 1.96 1.12
N SER A 371 30.53 2.25 0.48
CA SER A 371 31.59 1.28 0.26
C SER A 371 32.97 1.86 0.59
N ARG A 372 33.92 0.99 0.88
CA ARG A 372 35.33 1.35 1.04
C ARG A 372 36.20 0.29 0.45
N ARG A 373 37.29 0.66 -0.20
CA ARG A 373 38.33 -0.30 -0.56
C ARG A 373 39.41 -0.44 0.50
N GLU A 374 39.94 -1.65 0.72
CA GLU A 374 41.21 -1.84 1.44
C GLU A 374 42.19 -2.70 0.65
N GLY A 375 43.16 -2.05 0.01
CA GLY A 375 44.28 -2.69 -0.67
C GLY A 375 43.89 -3.72 -1.73
N ASP A 376 44.68 -4.80 -1.83
CA ASP A 376 44.51 -5.88 -2.83
C ASP A 376 43.35 -6.84 -2.50
N LEU A 377 42.67 -6.65 -1.37
CA LEU A 377 41.61 -7.53 -0.86
C LEU A 377 40.21 -7.18 -1.40
N GLY A 378 40.07 -6.06 -2.12
CA GLY A 378 38.84 -5.62 -2.81
C GLY A 378 38.03 -4.52 -2.09
N THR A 379 36.87 -4.16 -2.65
CA THR A 379 35.90 -3.19 -2.08
C THR A 379 34.95 -3.85 -1.10
N TYR A 380 34.75 -3.19 0.05
CA TYR A 380 33.89 -3.56 1.16
C TYR A 380 32.58 -2.80 1.11
N PHE A 381 31.46 -3.53 1.11
CA PHE A 381 30.14 -2.97 1.34
C PHE A 381 29.94 -2.72 2.83
N PHE A 382 29.55 -1.49 3.19
CA PHE A 382 29.27 -1.11 4.57
C PHE A 382 27.79 -1.17 4.93
N GLY A 383 26.95 -1.90 4.18
CA GLY A 383 25.53 -1.98 4.53
C GLY A 383 24.79 -0.66 4.34
N GLY A 384 25.31 0.25 3.50
CA GLY A 384 24.72 1.55 3.22
C GLY A 384 23.44 1.42 2.41
N GLU A 385 22.30 1.83 2.96
CA GLU A 385 21.00 1.84 2.30
C GLU A 385 20.37 3.24 2.36
N LEU A 386 19.43 3.50 1.45
CA LEU A 386 18.67 4.75 1.38
C LEU A 386 17.19 4.42 1.50
N LYS A 387 16.55 4.93 2.55
CA LYS A 387 15.14 4.69 2.82
C LYS A 387 14.58 5.74 3.78
N ASP A 388 13.34 6.16 3.59
CA ASP A 388 12.62 6.99 4.56
C ASP A 388 12.37 6.20 5.85
N LEU A 389 13.12 6.49 6.92
CA LEU A 389 13.14 5.75 8.18
C LEU A 389 12.10 6.26 9.19
N ASP A 390 11.72 7.53 9.09
CA ASP A 390 10.82 8.21 10.02
C ASP A 390 9.43 8.56 9.43
N SER A 391 9.22 8.30 8.14
CA SER A 391 8.05 8.68 7.34
C SER A 391 7.82 10.18 7.18
N ASP A 392 8.86 11.00 7.15
CA ASP A 392 8.72 12.43 6.83
C ASP A 392 8.55 12.68 5.31
N GLY A 393 8.70 11.64 4.49
CA GLY A 393 8.58 11.69 3.04
C GLY A 393 9.90 11.99 2.32
N LYS A 394 11.02 12.03 3.03
CA LYS A 394 12.36 12.15 2.46
C LYS A 394 13.14 10.87 2.68
N VAL A 395 14.05 10.58 1.77
CA VAL A 395 14.90 9.40 1.91
C VAL A 395 15.97 9.65 2.96
N ASP A 396 16.08 8.76 3.94
CA ASP A 396 17.14 8.76 4.93
C ASP A 396 18.30 7.83 4.53
N ALA A 397 19.43 7.91 5.23
CA ALA A 397 20.58 7.03 5.00
C ALA A 397 20.87 6.20 6.24
N ASN A 398 21.17 4.91 6.08
CA ASN A 398 21.56 4.04 7.18
C ASN A 398 22.73 3.13 6.78
N THR A 399 23.53 2.73 7.77
CA THR A 399 24.60 1.74 7.63
C THR A 399 24.57 0.79 8.81
N SER A 400 24.81 -0.50 8.55
CA SER A 400 24.95 -1.48 9.63
C SER A 400 25.83 -2.65 9.21
N TYR A 401 27.02 -2.76 9.80
CA TYR A 401 27.97 -3.84 9.52
C TYR A 401 28.80 -4.23 10.73
N HIS A 402 29.29 -5.47 10.73
CA HIS A 402 30.10 -6.02 11.84
C HIS A 402 31.56 -6.19 11.42
N VAL A 403 32.51 -5.64 12.18
CA VAL A 403 33.98 -5.70 11.95
C VAL A 403 34.70 -6.11 13.21
N GLU A 404 35.54 -7.15 13.17
CA GLU A 404 36.48 -7.50 14.26
C GLU A 404 35.83 -7.49 15.66
N HIS A 405 34.63 -8.08 15.78
CA HIS A 405 33.82 -8.13 17.02
C HIS A 405 33.21 -6.80 17.47
N THR A 406 33.31 -5.77 16.65
CA THR A 406 32.65 -4.48 16.84
C THR A 406 31.49 -4.37 15.86
N TRP A 407 30.31 -4.05 16.39
CA TRP A 407 29.17 -3.73 15.56
C TRP A 407 29.12 -2.23 15.30
N VAL A 408 28.98 -1.87 14.04
CA VAL A 408 28.93 -0.49 13.57
C VAL A 408 27.57 -0.27 12.93
N ASN A 409 26.81 0.67 13.46
CA ASN A 409 25.53 1.11 12.95
C ASN A 409 25.45 2.64 13.04
N ALA A 410 24.83 3.26 12.04
CA ALA A 410 24.53 4.69 12.07
C ALA A 410 23.38 4.99 11.10
N SER A 411 22.60 6.00 11.43
CA SER A 411 21.49 6.49 10.61
C SER A 411 21.54 8.01 10.54
N TRP A 412 21.11 8.56 9.42
CA TRP A 412 21.12 9.99 9.15
C TRP A 412 19.79 10.38 8.53
N LEU A 413 19.11 11.32 9.18
CA LEU A 413 17.83 11.83 8.69
C LEU A 413 18.06 12.96 7.70
N ASN A 414 17.35 12.91 6.58
CA ASN A 414 17.42 13.95 5.57
C ASN A 414 16.53 15.13 5.99
N ASN A 415 17.13 16.27 6.30
CA ASN A 415 16.36 17.45 6.71
C ASN A 415 15.96 18.36 5.52
N GLY A 416 16.32 18.01 4.29
CA GLY A 416 16.08 18.76 3.07
C GLY A 416 17.16 19.80 2.74
N ALA A 417 18.16 19.98 3.59
CA ALA A 417 19.36 20.80 3.36
C ALA A 417 20.67 20.02 3.59
N GLY A 418 20.58 18.72 3.88
CA GLY A 418 21.68 17.86 4.26
C GLY A 418 21.20 16.75 5.21
N TRP A 419 22.12 16.26 6.03
CA TRP A 419 21.96 15.09 6.87
C TRP A 419 22.16 15.45 8.34
N ASP A 420 21.14 15.24 9.18
CA ASP A 420 21.30 15.30 10.62
C ASP A 420 21.69 13.90 11.13
N GLU A 421 22.81 13.78 11.83
CA GLU A 421 23.22 12.52 12.46
C GLU A 421 22.26 12.21 13.62
N GLU A 422 21.51 11.11 13.46
CA GLU A 422 20.72 10.54 14.53
C GLU A 422 21.41 9.28 15.08
N ARG A 423 21.18 9.02 16.37
CA ARG A 423 21.94 8.12 17.25
C ARG A 423 22.37 6.78 16.62
N SER A 424 23.56 6.33 17.02
CA SER A 424 24.16 4.99 16.87
C SER A 424 23.35 3.80 17.44
N ASP A 425 22.09 4.01 17.80
CA ASP A 425 21.33 3.12 18.68
C ASP A 425 20.10 2.55 17.95
N THR A 426 19.82 3.03 16.73
CA THR A 426 18.52 2.84 16.06
C THR A 426 18.43 1.56 15.24
N ASN A 427 19.50 1.02 14.67
CA ASN A 427 19.39 -0.24 13.94
C ASN A 427 19.75 -1.42 14.87
N PRO A 428 18.80 -2.29 15.28
CA PRO A 428 19.05 -3.42 16.17
C PRO A 428 19.81 -4.58 15.52
N VAL A 429 20.01 -4.55 14.20
CA VAL A 429 20.57 -5.68 13.43
C VAL A 429 21.62 -5.27 12.39
N ALA A 430 22.69 -6.06 12.25
CA ALA A 430 23.68 -5.93 11.17
C ALA A 430 23.10 -6.31 9.79
N VAL A 431 23.36 -5.49 8.77
CA VAL A 431 23.05 -5.79 7.37
C VAL A 431 24.17 -6.61 6.71
N GLY A 432 25.43 -6.47 7.15
CA GLY A 432 26.57 -7.30 6.67
C GLY A 432 27.66 -7.65 7.71
N LYS A 433 28.40 -8.76 7.50
CA LYS A 433 29.60 -9.17 8.29
C LYS A 433 30.87 -8.98 7.48
N ARG A 434 31.87 -8.35 8.10
CA ARG A 434 33.28 -8.40 7.70
C ARG A 434 34.00 -9.48 8.52
N THR A 435 34.63 -10.44 7.84
CA THR A 435 35.49 -11.45 8.47
C THR A 435 36.85 -11.46 7.79
N TYR A 436 37.91 -11.15 8.54
CA TYR A 436 39.29 -11.38 8.09
C TYR A 436 39.60 -12.90 8.15
N PRO A 437 40.33 -13.49 7.20
CA PRO A 437 40.89 -12.93 5.97
C PRO A 437 40.05 -13.20 4.71
N THR A 438 38.90 -13.88 4.80
CA THR A 438 38.21 -14.43 3.61
C THR A 438 36.67 -14.31 3.67
N GLY A 439 36.17 -13.08 3.60
CA GLY A 439 34.89 -12.82 2.93
C GLY A 439 33.93 -11.87 3.63
N GLN A 440 33.11 -11.23 2.78
CA GLN A 440 31.92 -10.48 3.15
C GLN A 440 30.72 -11.42 3.12
N TRP A 441 29.83 -11.26 4.09
CA TRP A 441 28.56 -11.98 4.13
C TRP A 441 27.45 -10.98 4.33
N ASP A 442 26.53 -10.89 3.37
CA ASP A 442 25.20 -10.31 3.59
C ASP A 442 24.52 -11.13 4.70
N TYR A 443 24.06 -10.46 5.75
CA TYR A 443 23.36 -11.14 6.86
C TYR A 443 21.94 -11.57 6.49
N GLY A 444 21.46 -11.24 5.28
CA GLY A 444 20.09 -11.50 4.84
C GLY A 444 19.09 -10.61 5.55
N THR A 445 19.53 -9.46 6.07
CA THR A 445 18.67 -8.44 6.66
C THR A 445 18.09 -7.60 5.53
N ARG A 446 16.78 -7.39 5.53
CA ARG A 446 16.06 -6.63 4.52
C ARG A 446 15.08 -5.69 5.20
N ASP A 447 15.01 -4.48 4.66
CA ASP A 447 13.99 -3.52 5.04
C ASP A 447 12.66 -3.83 4.34
N VAL A 448 11.62 -4.09 5.11
CA VAL A 448 10.29 -4.46 4.61
C VAL A 448 9.24 -3.79 5.47
N ASN A 449 8.14 -3.30 4.89
CA ASN A 449 7.01 -2.81 5.67
C ASN A 449 6.10 -3.99 6.01
N LEU A 450 6.29 -4.60 7.18
CA LEU A 450 5.66 -5.86 7.58
C LEU A 450 4.25 -5.64 8.12
N ASN A 451 4.04 -4.53 8.83
CA ASN A 451 2.76 -4.23 9.44
C ASN A 451 1.91 -3.25 8.59
N ASN A 452 2.42 -2.77 7.44
CA ASN A 452 1.80 -1.82 6.53
C ASN A 452 1.56 -0.42 7.14
N ASP A 453 2.40 0.04 8.07
CA ASP A 453 2.32 1.35 8.72
C ASP A 453 3.07 2.46 7.96
N GLY A 454 3.84 2.09 6.94
CA GLY A 454 4.53 3.03 6.05
C GLY A 454 5.98 3.28 6.45
N ILE A 455 6.44 2.74 7.58
CA ILE A 455 7.86 2.72 7.94
C ILE A 455 8.53 1.38 7.57
N PRO A 456 9.84 1.41 7.33
CA PRO A 456 10.64 0.20 7.14
C PRO A 456 10.82 -0.57 8.45
N ASP A 457 10.31 -1.81 8.51
CA ASP A 457 10.68 -2.80 9.51
C ASP A 457 11.89 -3.62 9.05
N LEU A 458 12.55 -4.33 9.96
CA LEU A 458 13.68 -5.21 9.64
C LEU A 458 13.27 -6.66 9.70
N LEU A 459 13.54 -7.38 8.60
CA LEU A 459 13.49 -8.82 8.54
C LEU A 459 14.89 -9.38 8.39
N LYS A 460 15.36 -10.16 9.37
CA LYS A 460 16.62 -10.90 9.28
C LYS A 460 16.32 -12.37 9.04
N LEU A 461 16.75 -12.86 7.88
CA LEU A 461 16.71 -14.29 7.54
C LEU A 461 18.12 -14.74 7.17
N ARG A 462 18.77 -15.53 8.03
CA ARG A 462 20.05 -16.15 7.69
C ARG A 462 20.02 -17.66 7.83
N GLY A 463 20.41 -18.34 6.77
CA GLY A 463 20.92 -19.71 6.81
C GLY A 463 22.16 -19.81 5.95
N THR A 464 23.36 -19.75 6.54
CA THR A 464 24.60 -20.18 5.87
C THR A 464 25.55 -20.88 6.83
N ILE A 465 26.12 -21.99 6.37
CA ILE A 465 27.19 -22.76 7.01
C ILE A 465 28.52 -22.20 6.50
N ASP A 466 29.42 -21.76 7.38
CA ASP A 466 30.80 -21.51 6.99
C ASP A 466 31.61 -22.81 7.06
N SER A 467 31.73 -23.49 5.92
CA SER A 467 32.46 -24.76 5.80
C SER A 467 33.99 -24.60 5.83
N ARG A 468 34.51 -23.37 5.90
CA ARG A 468 35.96 -23.07 5.89
C ARG A 468 36.53 -22.84 7.29
N VAL A 469 35.67 -22.68 8.30
CA VAL A 469 36.06 -22.64 9.72
C VAL A 469 36.00 -24.06 10.27
N ASN A 470 36.96 -24.45 11.12
CA ASN A 470 36.96 -25.77 11.77
C ASN A 470 36.99 -25.61 13.30
N PRO A 471 35.94 -26.03 14.03
CA PRO A 471 34.70 -26.63 13.49
C PRO A 471 33.89 -25.61 12.68
N PRO A 472 33.07 -26.07 11.71
CA PRO A 472 32.14 -25.22 10.98
C PRO A 472 31.34 -24.39 11.98
N GLU A 473 31.38 -23.07 11.84
CA GLU A 473 30.62 -22.18 12.72
C GLU A 473 29.15 -22.25 12.28
N TYR A 474 28.33 -22.91 13.09
CA TYR A 474 26.89 -22.93 12.90
C TYR A 474 26.31 -21.63 13.45
N ILE A 475 25.91 -20.72 12.57
CA ILE A 475 25.00 -19.64 12.94
C ILE A 475 23.62 -20.30 13.05
N ARG A 476 23.07 -20.31 14.26
CA ARG A 476 21.92 -21.13 14.65
C ARG A 476 20.63 -20.45 14.21
N ALA A 477 19.56 -21.22 14.00
CA ALA A 477 18.22 -20.73 13.63
C ALA A 477 17.64 -19.65 14.58
N GLU A 478 18.26 -19.47 15.75
CA GLU A 478 17.97 -18.42 16.72
C GLU A 478 18.38 -16.99 16.30
N ASP A 479 19.00 -16.83 15.13
CA ASP A 479 19.41 -15.56 14.55
C ASP A 479 18.42 -14.94 13.56
N ALA A 480 17.33 -15.63 13.22
CA ALA A 480 16.23 -15.04 12.46
C ALA A 480 15.37 -14.18 13.38
N GLY A 481 14.98 -12.99 12.90
CA GLY A 481 14.24 -12.04 13.72
C GLY A 481 13.48 -11.02 12.91
N LEU A 482 12.39 -10.56 13.52
CA LEU A 482 11.50 -9.53 13.02
C LEU A 482 11.54 -8.35 14.00
N TYR A 483 11.83 -7.16 13.49
CA TYR A 483 11.95 -5.95 14.28
C TYR A 483 11.04 -4.89 13.68
N LEU A 484 9.97 -4.55 14.41
CA LEU A 484 9.05 -3.50 14.00
C LEU A 484 9.66 -2.15 14.30
N ASN A 485 9.74 -1.28 13.29
CA ASN A 485 10.08 0.11 13.49
C ASN A 485 8.87 0.81 14.11
N LEU A 486 9.08 1.65 15.12
CA LEU A 486 8.03 2.45 15.76
C LEU A 486 8.13 3.94 15.36
N GLY A 487 9.20 4.32 14.66
CA GLY A 487 9.58 5.68 14.30
C GLY A 487 10.50 6.39 15.30
N ASP A 488 10.66 5.84 16.50
CA ASP A 488 11.60 6.31 17.54
C ASP A 488 12.53 5.19 18.02
N GLY A 489 12.53 4.06 17.33
CA GLY A 489 13.30 2.86 17.63
C GLY A 489 12.64 1.59 17.11
N TYR A 490 13.23 0.45 17.42
CA TYR A 490 12.73 -0.86 16.99
C TYR A 490 12.28 -1.71 18.16
N LEU A 491 11.12 -2.34 18.00
CA LEU A 491 10.63 -3.38 18.89
C LEU A 491 10.94 -4.75 18.29
N TRP A 492 11.64 -5.59 19.05
CA TRP A 492 11.87 -6.97 18.65
C TRP A 492 10.64 -7.82 18.95
N GLU A 493 9.97 -8.31 17.91
CA GLU A 493 8.70 -9.06 18.07
C GLU A 493 8.89 -10.58 18.08
N PHE A 494 9.93 -11.13 17.46
CA PHE A 494 10.02 -12.59 17.30
C PHE A 494 11.44 -13.17 17.23
N LYS A 495 11.63 -14.30 17.92
CA LYS A 495 12.77 -15.23 17.82
C LYS A 495 12.23 -16.61 17.47
N GLY A 496 12.49 -17.13 16.28
CA GLY A 496 12.04 -18.47 15.93
C GLY A 496 12.76 -19.07 14.73
N ASP A 497 12.56 -20.38 14.56
CA ASP A 497 13.17 -21.15 13.48
C ASP A 497 12.65 -20.67 12.11
N VAL A 498 13.52 -20.67 11.09
CA VAL A 498 13.25 -20.05 9.78
C VAL A 498 12.00 -20.63 9.11
N ASP A 499 11.68 -21.89 9.41
CA ASP A 499 10.49 -22.60 8.92
C ASP A 499 9.16 -22.02 9.46
N SER A 500 9.18 -21.32 10.59
CA SER A 500 7.99 -20.67 11.17
C SER A 500 7.63 -19.34 10.49
N ILE A 501 8.58 -18.70 9.80
CA ILE A 501 8.37 -17.43 9.08
C ILE A 501 7.80 -17.69 7.67
N LEU A 502 8.00 -18.89 7.11
CA LEU A 502 7.64 -19.23 5.73
C LEU A 502 6.28 -19.94 5.58
N LEU A 503 5.58 -20.24 6.68
CA LEU A 503 4.28 -20.93 6.65
C LEU A 503 3.16 -20.01 7.17
N PRO A 504 2.41 -19.32 6.26
CA PRO A 504 1.22 -18.60 6.67
C PRO A 504 0.13 -19.60 7.02
N GLY A 505 -0.01 -19.96 8.30
CA GLY A 505 -1.08 -20.88 8.70
C GLY A 505 -1.10 -21.41 10.12
N GLN A 506 -0.11 -21.15 10.98
CA GLN A 506 -0.15 -21.63 12.36
C GLN A 506 0.18 -20.54 13.38
N PHE A 507 -0.68 -19.53 13.47
CA PHE A 507 -0.96 -18.90 14.75
C PHE A 507 -2.17 -19.65 15.34
N ASN A 508 -1.90 -20.55 16.30
CA ASN A 508 -2.95 -21.16 17.14
C ASN A 508 -3.19 -20.19 18.33
N PRO A 509 -4.44 -20.12 18.85
CA PRO A 509 -5.09 -18.92 19.36
C PRO A 509 -4.43 -18.22 20.54
#